data_AF-A0A139NTR6-F1
#
_entry.id   AF-A0A139NTR6-F1
#
_cell.length_a   1.000
_cell.length_b   1.000
_cell.length_c   1.000
_cell.angle_alpha   90.00
_cell.angle_beta   90.00
_cell.angle_gamma   90.00
#
_symmetry.space_group_name_H-M   'P 1'
#
loop_
_entity.id
_entity.type
_entity.pdbx_description
1 polymer ?
#
loop_
_entity_poly.entity_id
_entity_poly.type
_entity_poly.pdbx_seq_one_letter_code
_entity_poly.pdbx_strand_id
1 'polypeptide(L)' 'MTEPVTFSDDKEVTVLLALAATSSQIHTSVAIPQIIALFELEDSIARLEACKSEEEVLALIEESKNSPYLEGLDLES' A
#
# COMPACT_ATOMS: atom_id res chain seq x y z
N MET A 1 -13.07 0.18 -2.83
CA MET A 1 -14.45 -0.37 -2.95
C MET A 1 -15.43 0.80 -2.84
N THR A 2 -16.70 0.66 -3.23
CA THR A 2 -17.68 1.75 -3.07
C THR A 2 -18.27 1.85 -1.66
N GLU A 3 -18.24 0.75 -0.91
CA GLU A 3 -18.66 0.66 0.50
C GLU A 3 -17.67 -0.24 1.26
N PRO A 4 -17.48 -0.04 2.58
CA PRO A 4 -16.65 -0.91 3.41
C PRO A 4 -17.19 -2.35 3.48
N VAL A 5 -16.28 -3.31 3.61
CA VAL A 5 -16.62 -4.72 3.87
C VAL A 5 -16.09 -5.14 5.23
N THR A 6 -16.92 -5.80 6.03
CA THR A 6 -16.55 -6.33 7.35
C THR A 6 -15.98 -7.74 7.21
N PHE A 7 -14.77 -7.96 7.73
CA PHE A 7 -14.12 -9.26 7.81
C PHE A 7 -14.65 -10.07 9.01
N SER A 8 -14.32 -11.37 9.07
CA SER A 8 -14.81 -12.28 10.12
C SER A 8 -14.32 -11.94 11.53
N ASP A 9 -13.41 -10.97 11.66
CA ASP A 9 -12.91 -10.42 12.93
C ASP A 9 -13.46 -9.01 13.22
N ASP A 10 -14.61 -8.66 12.62
CA ASP A 10 -15.35 -7.40 12.79
C ASP A 10 -14.60 -6.13 12.32
N LYS A 11 -13.52 -6.29 11.54
CA LYS A 11 -12.80 -5.15 10.95
C LYS A 11 -13.39 -4.74 9.61
N GLU A 12 -13.63 -3.45 9.45
CA GLU A 12 -14.06 -2.87 8.18
C GLU A 12 -12.86 -2.53 7.30
N VAL A 13 -12.98 -2.84 5.99
CA VAL A 13 -11.93 -2.62 4.99
C VAL A 13 -12.53 -1.99 3.74
N THR A 14 -11.90 -0.93 3.23
CA THR A 14 -12.31 -0.23 2.00
C THR A 14 -11.26 -0.30 0.87
N VAL A 15 -10.00 -0.55 1.25
CA VAL A 15 -8.84 -0.69 0.36
C VAL A 15 -8.22 -2.07 0.58
N LEU A 16 -8.01 -2.82 -0.51
CA LEU A 16 -7.32 -4.10 -0.48
C LEU A 16 -6.07 -4.01 -1.36
N LEU A 17 -4.91 -4.23 -0.75
CA LEU A 17 -3.64 -4.35 -1.46
C LEU A 17 -3.16 -5.79 -1.32
N ALA A 18 -3.32 -6.57 -2.39
CA ALA A 18 -2.91 -7.96 -2.42
C ALA A 18 -1.41 -8.06 -2.66
N LEU A 19 -0.72 -8.89 -1.87
CA LEU A 19 0.70 -9.14 -2.01
C LEU A 19 0.94 -10.60 -2.38
N ALA A 20 1.60 -10.83 -3.51
CA ALA A 20 2.07 -12.14 -3.93
C ALA A 20 3.60 -12.10 -4.05
N ALA A 21 4.31 -12.79 -3.15
CA ALA A 21 5.77 -12.94 -3.27
C ALA A 21 6.15 -14.41 -3.43
N THR A 22 7.26 -14.64 -4.14
CA THR A 22 7.79 -15.98 -4.41
C THR A 22 8.56 -16.57 -3.22
N SER A 23 8.85 -15.76 -2.19
CA SER A 23 9.45 -16.20 -0.94
C SER A 23 9.00 -15.36 0.26
N SER A 24 8.99 -15.98 1.44
CA SER A 24 8.67 -15.31 2.71
C SER A 24 9.70 -14.24 3.09
N GLN A 25 10.94 -14.35 2.62
CA GLN A 25 11.98 -13.35 2.87
C GLN A 25 11.67 -12.04 2.15
N ILE A 26 11.26 -12.12 0.87
CA ILE A 26 10.82 -10.96 0.07
C ILE A 26 9.58 -10.30 0.69
N HIS A 27 8.64 -11.09 1.23
CA HIS A 27 7.49 -10.57 1.96
C HIS A 27 7.92 -9.63 3.10
N THR A 28 8.90 -10.04 3.92
CA THR A 28 9.27 -9.28 5.12
C THR A 28 10.19 -8.10 4.85
N SER A 29 11.15 -8.22 3.91
CA SER A 29 12.21 -7.22 3.76
C SER A 29 11.97 -6.22 2.64
N VAL A 30 11.05 -6.49 1.71
CA VAL A 30 10.79 -5.59 0.55
C VAL A 30 9.34 -5.13 0.54
N ALA A 31 8.39 -6.06 0.64
CA ALA A 31 6.99 -5.74 0.43
C ALA A 31 6.32 -5.00 1.60
N ILE A 32 6.56 -5.43 2.85
CA ILE A 32 5.99 -4.75 4.04
C ILE A 32 6.43 -3.28 4.11
N PRO A 33 7.72 -2.91 3.94
CA PRO A 33 8.14 -1.52 3.92
C PRO A 33 7.40 -0.65 2.90
N GLN A 34 7.17 -1.15 1.67
CA GLN A 34 6.41 -0.44 0.63
C GLN A 34 4.95 -0.21 1.02
N ILE A 35 4.33 -1.22 1.65
CA ILE A 35 2.95 -1.12 2.13
C ILE A 35 2.86 -0.05 3.24
N ILE A 36 3.77 -0.07 4.21
CA ILE A 36 3.82 0.91 5.29
C ILE A 36 4.02 2.32 4.72
N ALA A 37 4.98 2.49 3.81
CA ALA A 37 5.27 3.78 3.18
C ALA A 37 4.04 4.40 2.51
N LEU A 38 3.22 3.60 1.82
CA LEU A 38 2.00 4.06 1.17
C LEU A 38 0.92 4.45 2.20
N PHE A 39 0.71 3.63 3.23
CA PHE A 39 -0.35 3.86 4.21
C PHE A 39 0.01 4.90 5.29
N GLU A 40 1.30 5.25 5.44
CA GLU A 40 1.74 6.37 6.29
C GLU A 40 1.59 7.75 5.64
N LEU A 41 1.31 7.83 4.33
CA LEU A 41 0.96 9.12 3.72
C LEU A 41 -0.25 9.74 4.43
N GLU A 42 -0.25 11.06 4.56
CA GLU A 42 -1.37 11.79 5.15
C GLU A 42 -2.66 11.46 4.40
N ASP A 43 -3.69 11.07 5.16
CA ASP A 43 -5.01 10.65 4.65
C ASP A 43 -4.97 9.56 3.56
N SER A 44 -3.97 8.67 3.60
CA SER A 44 -3.72 7.63 2.57
C SER A 44 -4.97 6.85 2.15
N ILE A 45 -5.79 6.38 3.10
CA ILE A 45 -7.02 5.62 2.82
C ILE A 45 -8.03 6.48 2.05
N ALA A 46 -8.31 7.69 2.52
CA ALA A 46 -9.26 8.59 1.89
C ALA A 46 -8.78 9.02 0.48
N ARG A 47 -7.47 9.23 0.32
CA ARG A 47 -6.85 9.55 -0.98
C ARG A 47 -6.97 8.39 -1.97
N LEU A 48 -6.74 7.15 -1.50
CA LEU A 48 -6.90 5.94 -2.32
C LEU A 48 -8.36 5.70 -2.72
N GLU A 49 -9.32 5.98 -1.83
CA GLU A 49 -10.75 5.92 -2.15
C GLU A 49 -11.20 7.00 -3.14
N ALA A 50 -10.56 8.18 -3.08
CA ALA A 50 -10.87 9.29 -3.96
C ALA A 50 -10.38 9.08 -5.40
N CYS A 51 -9.33 8.26 -5.59
CA CYS A 51 -8.72 8.00 -6.89
C CYS A 51 -9.75 7.55 -7.93
N LYS A 52 -9.71 8.16 -9.12
CA LYS A 52 -10.61 7.87 -10.26
C LYS A 52 -9.91 7.15 -11.40
N SER A 53 -8.59 7.07 -11.38
CA SER A 53 -7.79 6.37 -12.39
C SER A 53 -6.61 5.63 -11.78
N GLU A 54 -6.03 4.71 -12.55
CA GLU A 54 -4.85 3.95 -12.13
C GLU A 54 -3.64 4.86 -11.96
N GLU A 55 -3.52 5.91 -12.78
CA GLU A 55 -2.42 6.87 -12.72
C GLU A 55 -2.40 7.67 -11.40
N GLU A 56 -3.56 8.00 -10.84
CA GLU A 56 -3.66 8.67 -9.55
C GLU A 56 -3.15 7.75 -8.42
N VAL A 57 -3.46 6.45 -8.49
CA VAL A 57 -2.94 5.45 -7.54
C VAL A 57 -1.43 5.30 -7.69
N LEU A 58 -0.92 5.22 -8.93
CA LEU A 58 0.52 5.14 -9.19
C LEU A 58 1.26 6.39 -8.72
N ALA A 59 0.65 7.57 -8.81
CA ALA A 59 1.23 8.81 -8.29
C ALA A 59 1.37 8.78 -6.75
N LEU A 60 0.40 8.21 -6.03
CA LEU A 60 0.50 8.01 -4.57
C LEU A 60 1.60 7.00 -4.22
N ILE A 61 1.73 5.92 -5.00
CA ILE A 61 2.83 4.97 -4.83
C ILE A 61 4.18 5.66 -5.07
N GLU A 62 4.29 6.52 -6.08
CA GLU A 62 5.50 7.28 -6.36
C GLU A 62 5.84 8.25 -5.21
N GLU A 63 4.85 8.96 -4.68
CA GLU A 63 5.00 9.85 -3.52
C GLU A 63 5.55 9.10 -2.30
N SER A 64 5.06 7.88 -2.07
CA SER A 64 5.49 7.04 -0.95
C SER A 64 6.98 6.67 -0.98
N LYS A 65 7.65 6.74 -2.15
CA LYS A 65 9.09 6.43 -2.28
C LYS A 65 10.00 7.34 -1.45
N ASN A 66 9.50 8.51 -1.04
CA ASN A 66 10.24 9.41 -0.15
C ASN A 66 10.22 8.97 1.33
N SER A 67 9.56 7.85 1.64
CA SER A 67 9.45 7.34 3.00
C SER A 67 10.78 6.80 3.52
N PRO A 68 11.13 7.06 4.79
CA PRO A 68 12.35 6.51 5.41
C PRO A 68 12.38 4.98 5.46
N TYR A 69 11.21 4.32 5.38
CA TYR A 69 11.12 2.86 5.33
C TYR A 69 11.68 2.26 4.03
N LEU A 70 11.85 3.09 3.00
CA LEU A 70 12.35 2.66 1.69
C LEU A 70 13.83 3.03 1.47
N GLU A 71 14.46 3.71 2.43
CA GLU A 71 15.88 4.03 2.35
C GLU A 71 16.73 2.75 2.33
N GLY A 72 17.55 2.61 1.28
CA GLY A 72 18.47 1.48 1.13
C GLY A 72 17.83 0.18 0.65
N LEU A 73 16.52 0.18 0.31
CA LEU A 73 15.88 -0.93 -0.37
C LEU A 73 16.06 -0.80 -1.88
N ASP A 74 16.39 -1.93 -2.53
CA ASP A 74 16.34 -2.03 -3.98
C ASP A 74 14.89 -2.28 -4.40
N LEU A 75 14.28 -1.27 -5.00
CA LEU A 75 12.87 -1.28 -5.42
C LEU A 75 12.71 -1.71 -6.89
N GLU A 76 13.79 -1.98 -7.62
CA GLU A 76 13.79 -2.27 -9.06
C GLU A 76 14.15 -3.74 -9.38
N SER A 77 14.21 -4.61 -8.36
CA SER A 77 14.53 -6.04 -8.48
C SER A 77 13.46 -6.90 -9.15
#